data_AF-A0A9W3D930-F1
#
_entry.id   AF-A0A9W3D930-F1
#
_cell.length_a   1.000
_cell.length_b   1.000
_cell.length_c   1.000
_cell.angle_alpha   90.00
_cell.angle_beta   90.00
_cell.angle_gamma   90.00
#
_symmetry.space_group_name_H-M   'P 1'
#
loop_
_entity.id
_entity.type
_entity.pdbx_description
1 polymer ?
#
loop_
_entity_poly.entity_id
_entity_poly.type
_entity_poly.pdbx_seq_one_letter_code
_entity_poly.pdbx_strand_id
1 'polypeptide(L)'
;MKEKETMLGKKRKMQTMTSSSKAAGTLSYSRSLFERFQLAGCPTLMLTVQYRMHSQIRDFPSRYFYQGRLTDSESVTTAPDEIYYRDHVLKPYLFFDISHGRESHRGGSVSYENIDEARFCVGLYMHLQRTLKSLEGGKVSVGVITPYKLQLKCLKMEFGNALGQDELKEIYINTVDAFQGQERDVIIMSCVRASSHGVGFVADIRRMNVALTRAKRALWVMGNASALMKCEDWAALITDARARNCFVEMESLPKDFPVPKVPSFMTKAPNPRGFRTGGPRTRSIDMHSEPRPGTPSEDKEKLSTTTFSRNRKFLREDSVDDSGQSGDRYGDGWQHGIQRRQCFGRPFGRRD
;
A
#
# COMPACT_ATOMS: atom_id res chain seq x y z
N MET A 1 -20.39 -18.99 -38.29
CA MET A 1 -19.54 -19.36 -37.12
C MET A 1 -20.10 -18.70 -35.87
N LYS A 2 -20.09 -19.35 -34.71
CA LYS A 2 -20.26 -18.68 -33.41
C LYS A 2 -18.90 -18.65 -32.73
N GLU A 3 -18.23 -17.50 -32.77
CA GLU A 3 -17.04 -17.27 -31.96
C GLU A 3 -17.44 -17.29 -30.47
N LYS A 4 -16.66 -18.01 -29.67
CA LYS A 4 -16.83 -18.08 -28.21
C LYS A 4 -15.63 -17.41 -27.55
N GLU A 5 -15.78 -16.17 -27.15
CA GLU A 5 -14.79 -15.53 -26.27
C GLU A 5 -14.93 -16.00 -24.82
N THR A 6 -13.80 -16.18 -24.14
CA THR A 6 -13.75 -16.50 -22.70
C THR A 6 -12.81 -15.53 -22.00
N MET A 7 -13.33 -14.69 -21.10
CA MET A 7 -12.52 -13.74 -20.34
C MET A 7 -12.15 -14.26 -18.95
N LEU A 8 -10.85 -14.32 -18.69
CA LEU A 8 -10.27 -14.62 -17.38
C LEU A 8 -9.99 -13.32 -16.60
N GLY A 9 -10.73 -13.09 -15.50
CA GLY A 9 -10.60 -11.90 -14.66
C GLY A 9 -10.52 -12.23 -13.17
N LYS A 10 -9.70 -11.49 -12.41
CA LYS A 10 -9.68 -11.55 -10.93
C LYS A 10 -10.41 -10.34 -10.35
N LYS A 11 -11.64 -10.55 -9.86
CA LYS A 11 -12.54 -9.51 -9.29
C LYS A 11 -11.89 -8.58 -8.25
N ARG A 12 -10.92 -9.09 -7.48
CA ARG A 12 -10.23 -8.37 -6.40
C ARG A 12 -8.71 -8.18 -6.65
N LYS A 13 -8.29 -8.15 -7.91
CA LYS A 13 -6.95 -7.66 -8.31
C LYS A 13 -7.02 -6.14 -8.53
N MET A 14 -5.87 -5.45 -8.52
CA MET A 14 -5.83 -4.01 -8.81
C MET A 14 -6.32 -3.74 -10.24
N GLN A 15 -7.14 -2.69 -10.41
CA GLN A 15 -7.56 -2.21 -11.73
C GLN A 15 -6.36 -1.62 -12.48
N THR A 16 -6.45 -1.57 -13.81
CA THR A 16 -5.46 -0.89 -14.66
C THR A 16 -5.35 0.58 -14.22
N MET A 17 -4.15 1.11 -14.02
CA MET A 17 -3.98 2.54 -13.70
C MET A 17 -4.52 3.36 -14.87
N THR A 18 -5.66 4.02 -14.65
CA THR A 18 -6.11 5.09 -15.53
C THR A 18 -5.23 6.32 -15.32
N SER A 19 -5.06 7.12 -16.38
CA SER A 19 -4.40 8.43 -16.32
C SER A 19 -4.87 9.23 -15.09
N SER A 20 -3.95 9.94 -14.44
CA SER A 20 -4.06 10.56 -13.10
C SER A 20 -5.10 11.69 -12.95
N SER A 21 -6.04 11.82 -13.89
CA SER A 21 -7.13 12.79 -13.81
C SER A 21 -8.18 12.35 -12.78
N LYS A 22 -8.54 13.27 -11.88
CA LYS A 22 -9.65 13.06 -10.92
C LYS A 22 -10.97 12.76 -11.64
N ALA A 23 -11.19 13.35 -12.82
CA ALA A 23 -12.36 13.12 -13.67
C ALA A 23 -12.53 11.66 -14.10
N ALA A 24 -11.44 10.96 -14.47
CA ALA A 24 -11.51 9.55 -14.86
C ALA A 24 -11.89 8.62 -13.69
N GLY A 25 -11.55 9.02 -12.45
CA GLY A 25 -12.02 8.35 -11.23
C GLY A 25 -13.53 8.49 -11.04
N THR A 26 -14.05 9.72 -11.13
CA THR A 26 -15.49 10.01 -11.02
C THR A 26 -16.31 9.29 -12.10
N LEU A 27 -15.79 9.19 -13.33
CA LEU A 27 -16.44 8.52 -14.46
C LEU A 27 -16.25 6.99 -14.48
N SER A 28 -15.72 6.38 -13.41
CA SER A 28 -15.49 4.92 -13.30
C SER A 28 -14.66 4.32 -14.45
N TYR A 29 -13.78 5.11 -15.09
CA TYR A 29 -13.05 4.68 -16.29
C TYR A 29 -12.04 3.55 -16.01
N SER A 30 -11.62 3.38 -14.74
CA SER A 30 -10.80 2.27 -14.28
C SER A 30 -11.54 0.91 -14.22
N ARG A 31 -12.87 0.89 -14.42
CA ARG A 31 -13.69 -0.32 -14.36
C ARG A 31 -13.40 -1.26 -15.54
N SER A 32 -12.86 -2.43 -15.22
CA SER A 32 -12.52 -3.44 -16.24
C SER A 32 -13.76 -3.90 -17.02
N LEU A 33 -13.56 -4.37 -18.26
CA LEU A 33 -14.66 -4.93 -19.06
C LEU A 33 -15.30 -6.15 -18.39
N PHE A 34 -14.50 -6.99 -17.72
CA PHE A 34 -14.97 -8.12 -16.91
C PHE A 34 -15.91 -7.68 -15.77
N GLU A 35 -15.54 -6.62 -15.06
CA GLU A 35 -16.35 -6.04 -13.97
C GLU A 35 -17.65 -5.42 -14.51
N ARG A 36 -17.64 -4.84 -15.71
CA ARG A 36 -18.85 -4.39 -16.42
C ARG A 36 -19.78 -5.55 -16.76
N PHE A 37 -19.29 -6.62 -17.39
CA PHE A 37 -20.12 -7.79 -17.71
C PHE A 37 -20.68 -8.48 -16.46
N GLN A 38 -19.90 -8.59 -15.38
CA GLN A 38 -20.40 -9.12 -14.11
C GLN A 38 -21.57 -8.28 -13.56
N LEU A 39 -21.46 -6.94 -13.58
CA LEU A 39 -22.53 -6.05 -13.12
C LEU A 39 -23.76 -6.08 -14.05
N ALA A 40 -23.56 -6.36 -15.34
CA ALA A 40 -24.63 -6.62 -16.30
C ALA A 40 -25.29 -8.01 -16.16
N GLY A 41 -24.95 -8.77 -15.11
CA GLY A 41 -25.55 -10.08 -14.84
C GLY A 41 -24.99 -11.25 -15.66
N CYS A 42 -23.92 -11.06 -16.43
CA CYS A 42 -23.30 -12.15 -17.17
C CYS A 42 -22.79 -13.24 -16.20
N PRO A 43 -23.07 -14.55 -16.46
CA PRO A 43 -22.62 -15.63 -15.58
C PRO A 43 -21.09 -15.63 -15.37
N THR A 44 -20.65 -15.50 -14.12
CA THR A 44 -19.22 -15.61 -13.77
C THR A 44 -18.94 -16.88 -13.00
N LEU A 45 -18.14 -17.78 -13.57
CA LEU A 45 -17.59 -18.91 -12.83
C LEU A 45 -16.40 -18.46 -11.97
N MET A 46 -16.33 -18.95 -10.73
CA MET A 46 -15.20 -18.74 -9.84
C MET A 46 -14.36 -20.01 -9.77
N LEU A 47 -13.07 -19.89 -10.00
CA LEU A 47 -12.11 -20.95 -9.68
C LEU A 47 -11.91 -20.99 -8.16
N THR A 48 -12.27 -22.11 -7.54
CA THR A 48 -12.32 -22.29 -6.07
C THR A 48 -11.11 -23.02 -5.51
N VAL A 49 -10.31 -23.71 -6.32
CA VAL A 49 -9.11 -24.44 -5.86
C VAL A 49 -7.86 -23.59 -6.11
N GLN A 50 -6.96 -23.53 -5.12
CA GLN A 50 -5.67 -22.85 -5.21
C GLN A 50 -4.51 -23.83 -4.96
N TYR A 51 -3.43 -23.66 -5.72
CA TYR A 51 -2.32 -24.62 -5.84
C TYR A 51 -0.96 -24.06 -5.40
N ARG A 52 -0.95 -23.04 -4.52
CA ARG A 52 0.22 -22.17 -4.34
C ARG A 52 0.56 -21.83 -2.90
N MET A 53 -0.40 -21.29 -2.15
CA MET A 53 -0.18 -20.66 -0.86
C MET A 53 -0.37 -21.70 0.24
N HIS A 54 0.50 -21.73 1.24
CA HIS A 54 0.32 -22.53 2.44
C HIS A 54 -1.05 -22.22 3.09
N SER A 55 -1.73 -23.23 3.64
CA SER A 55 -3.11 -23.12 4.14
C SER A 55 -3.32 -21.97 5.13
N GLN A 56 -2.37 -21.74 6.05
CA GLN A 56 -2.42 -20.60 6.99
C GLN A 56 -2.37 -19.22 6.32
N ILE A 57 -1.71 -19.09 5.16
CA ILE A 57 -1.67 -17.86 4.36
C ILE A 57 -2.98 -17.71 3.58
N ARG A 58 -3.50 -18.82 3.04
CA ARG A 58 -4.74 -18.87 2.24
C ARG A 58 -5.99 -18.51 3.05
N ASP A 59 -6.02 -18.89 4.32
CA ASP A 59 -7.21 -18.89 5.17
C ASP A 59 -7.91 -17.52 5.29
N PHE A 60 -7.20 -16.47 5.75
CA PHE A 60 -7.78 -15.12 5.82
C PHE A 60 -8.22 -14.58 4.46
N PRO A 61 -7.38 -14.59 3.38
CA PRO A 61 -7.82 -14.22 2.04
C PRO A 61 -9.04 -14.99 1.56
N SER A 62 -9.15 -16.30 1.84
CA SER A 62 -10.31 -17.10 1.48
C SER A 62 -11.58 -16.58 2.16
N ARG A 63 -11.58 -16.47 3.49
CA ARG A 63 -12.74 -16.01 4.27
C ARG A 63 -13.12 -14.58 3.90
N TYR A 64 -12.16 -13.66 3.89
CA TYR A 64 -12.40 -12.22 3.75
C TYR A 64 -12.62 -11.78 2.28
N PHE A 65 -11.78 -12.25 1.35
CA PHE A 65 -11.88 -11.86 -0.07
C PHE A 65 -12.72 -12.82 -0.93
N TYR A 66 -12.93 -14.06 -0.50
CA TYR A 66 -13.59 -15.09 -1.32
C TYR A 66 -14.74 -15.81 -0.61
N GLN A 67 -15.26 -15.25 0.50
CA GLN A 67 -16.40 -15.79 1.27
C GLN A 67 -16.18 -17.26 1.71
N GLY A 68 -14.95 -17.62 2.04
CA GLY A 68 -14.54 -18.98 2.44
C GLY A 68 -14.48 -19.99 1.28
N ARG A 69 -14.81 -19.60 0.05
CA ARG A 69 -14.93 -20.51 -1.10
C ARG A 69 -13.60 -20.89 -1.76
N LEU A 70 -12.48 -20.32 -1.32
CA LEU A 70 -11.15 -20.69 -1.81
C LEU A 70 -10.61 -21.84 -0.94
N THR A 71 -10.32 -22.96 -1.58
CA THR A 71 -9.88 -24.24 -1.01
C THR A 71 -8.48 -24.58 -1.51
N ASP A 72 -7.74 -25.40 -0.77
CA ASP A 72 -6.40 -25.84 -1.16
C ASP A 72 -6.50 -27.08 -2.06
N SER A 73 -5.56 -27.23 -3.00
CA SER A 73 -5.36 -28.49 -3.71
C SER A 73 -4.63 -29.50 -2.82
N GLU A 74 -4.76 -30.79 -3.17
CA GLU A 74 -4.03 -31.87 -2.53
C GLU A 74 -2.52 -31.59 -2.48
N SER A 75 -1.95 -31.11 -3.60
CA SER A 75 -0.53 -30.72 -3.72
C SER A 75 -0.06 -29.59 -2.79
N VAL A 76 -0.98 -28.85 -2.15
CA VAL A 76 -0.67 -27.88 -1.10
C VAL A 76 -0.78 -28.53 0.27
N THR A 77 -1.82 -29.34 0.50
CA THR A 77 -2.06 -29.99 1.79
C THR A 77 -1.10 -31.15 2.08
N THR A 78 -0.54 -31.78 1.04
CA THR A 78 0.47 -32.85 1.17
C THR A 78 1.90 -32.35 0.97
N ALA A 79 2.10 -31.03 0.78
CA ALA A 79 3.44 -30.47 0.69
C ALA A 79 4.14 -30.59 2.06
N PRO A 80 5.43 -30.96 2.11
CA PRO A 80 6.17 -30.99 3.36
C PRO A 80 6.34 -29.57 3.92
N ASP A 81 6.24 -29.47 5.24
CA ASP A 81 6.54 -28.26 5.99
C ASP A 81 8.00 -27.82 5.76
N GLU A 82 8.21 -26.51 5.69
CA GLU A 82 9.56 -25.94 5.62
C GLU A 82 10.29 -26.12 6.95
N ILE A 83 11.58 -26.49 6.88
CA ILE A 83 12.38 -26.80 8.08
C ILE A 83 12.48 -25.63 9.07
N TYR A 84 12.41 -24.39 8.57
CA TYR A 84 12.46 -23.17 9.38
C TYR A 84 11.15 -22.90 10.12
N TYR A 85 10.04 -23.58 9.80
CA TYR A 85 8.80 -23.52 10.60
C TYR A 85 8.99 -24.11 12.01
N ARG A 86 10.11 -24.79 12.31
CA ARG A 86 10.49 -25.15 13.67
C ARG A 86 10.69 -23.91 14.55
N ASP A 87 11.13 -22.80 13.98
CA ASP A 87 11.21 -21.52 14.68
C ASP A 87 9.81 -20.89 14.83
N HIS A 88 9.52 -20.39 16.03
CA HIS A 88 8.27 -19.72 16.36
C HIS A 88 8.13 -18.35 15.65
N VAL A 89 9.23 -17.68 15.29
CA VAL A 89 9.19 -16.39 14.58
C VAL A 89 9.23 -16.53 13.05
N LEU A 90 9.31 -17.75 12.51
CA LEU A 90 9.38 -18.01 11.06
C LEU A 90 8.22 -18.89 10.55
N LYS A 91 7.10 -18.94 11.29
CA LYS A 91 5.89 -19.69 10.93
C LYS A 91 5.28 -19.22 9.58
N PRO A 92 4.44 -20.05 8.92
CA PRO A 92 3.90 -19.76 7.59
C PRO A 92 3.12 -18.44 7.47
N TYR A 93 2.45 -18.00 8.53
CA TYR A 93 1.80 -16.69 8.58
C TYR A 93 2.01 -16.04 9.96
N LEU A 94 2.55 -14.81 9.96
CA LEU A 94 2.72 -14.00 11.17
C LEU A 94 2.45 -12.51 10.89
N PHE A 95 1.86 -11.84 11.88
CA PHE A 95 1.76 -10.39 11.97
C PHE A 95 2.62 -9.90 13.15
N PHE A 96 3.59 -9.02 12.89
CA PHE A 96 4.48 -8.43 13.89
C PHE A 96 4.06 -6.98 14.18
N ASP A 97 3.72 -6.68 15.45
CA ASP A 97 3.33 -5.34 15.86
C ASP A 97 4.55 -4.47 16.18
N ILE A 98 4.89 -3.56 15.26
CA ILE A 98 5.98 -2.59 15.44
C ILE A 98 5.41 -1.36 16.18
N SER A 99 5.01 -1.59 17.42
CA SER A 99 4.27 -0.67 18.30
C SER A 99 4.96 0.69 18.51
N HIS A 100 6.29 0.68 18.62
CA HIS A 100 7.13 1.87 18.81
C HIS A 100 7.51 2.58 17.51
N GLY A 101 7.36 1.90 16.36
CA GLY A 101 7.80 2.42 15.07
C GLY A 101 7.02 3.66 14.67
N ARG A 102 7.72 4.67 14.15
CA ARG A 102 7.09 5.95 13.75
C ARG A 102 7.21 6.19 12.25
N GLU A 103 6.08 6.54 11.63
CA GLU A 103 6.08 7.03 10.27
C GLU A 103 6.72 8.43 10.19
N SER A 104 7.54 8.64 9.18
CA SER A 104 8.11 9.94 8.82
C SER A 104 7.88 10.21 7.33
N HIS A 105 8.05 11.47 6.95
CA HIS A 105 8.05 11.89 5.55
C HIS A 105 9.17 12.92 5.37
N ARG A 106 9.73 13.00 4.16
CA ARG A 106 10.72 14.03 3.81
C ARG A 106 10.02 15.26 3.25
N GLY A 107 10.53 16.45 3.58
CA GLY A 107 10.00 17.71 3.06
C GLY A 107 9.86 17.68 1.53
N GLY A 108 8.67 18.01 1.03
CA GLY A 108 8.33 17.93 -0.39
C GLY A 108 7.88 16.55 -0.90
N SER A 109 7.82 15.51 -0.06
CA SER A 109 7.28 14.19 -0.42
C SER A 109 5.93 13.91 0.25
N VAL A 110 4.96 13.43 -0.53
CA VAL A 110 3.66 12.92 -0.06
C VAL A 110 3.68 11.43 0.28
N SER A 111 4.87 10.85 0.43
CA SER A 111 5.09 9.42 0.70
C SER A 111 5.80 9.23 2.04
N TYR A 112 5.56 8.09 2.68
CA TYR A 112 5.98 7.80 4.05
C TYR A 112 7.07 6.72 4.10
N GLU A 113 7.93 6.79 5.11
CA GLU A 113 8.87 5.74 5.51
C GLU A 113 8.74 5.46 7.02
N ASN A 114 9.10 4.26 7.46
CA ASN A 114 9.17 3.82 8.84
C ASN A 114 10.45 2.99 8.98
N ILE A 115 11.47 3.59 9.58
CA ILE A 115 12.82 3.02 9.63
C ILE A 115 12.90 1.81 10.58
N ASP A 116 12.04 1.77 11.60
CA ASP A 116 12.00 0.70 12.59
C ASP A 116 11.40 -0.57 11.96
N GLU A 117 10.33 -0.43 11.16
CA GLU A 117 9.85 -1.51 10.29
C GLU A 117 10.92 -1.95 9.27
N ALA A 118 11.64 -1.02 8.65
CA ALA A 118 12.66 -1.37 7.65
C ALA A 118 13.82 -2.18 8.25
N ARG A 119 14.28 -1.80 9.44
CA ARG A 119 15.27 -2.54 10.22
C ARG A 119 14.76 -3.90 10.68
N PHE A 120 13.50 -3.98 11.10
CA PHE A 120 12.89 -5.24 11.46
C PHE A 120 12.84 -6.22 10.27
N CYS A 121 12.50 -5.74 9.06
CA CYS A 121 12.56 -6.54 7.83
C CYS A 121 13.97 -7.10 7.56
N VAL A 122 15.03 -6.29 7.74
CA VAL A 122 16.43 -6.74 7.60
C VAL A 122 16.76 -7.82 8.63
N GLY A 123 16.39 -7.59 9.89
CA GLY A 123 16.62 -8.54 10.98
C GLY A 123 15.95 -9.89 10.74
N LEU A 124 14.66 -9.87 10.40
CA LEU A 124 13.87 -11.06 10.09
C LEU A 124 14.44 -11.83 8.88
N TYR A 125 14.90 -11.13 7.85
CA TYR A 125 15.60 -11.75 6.72
C TYR A 125 16.92 -12.42 7.14
N MET A 126 17.77 -11.72 7.90
CA MET A 126 19.03 -12.28 8.41
C MET A 126 18.80 -13.49 9.33
N HIS A 127 17.72 -13.46 10.11
CA HIS A 127 17.35 -14.56 10.99
C HIS A 127 16.89 -15.79 10.21
N LEU A 128 16.06 -15.61 9.18
CA LEU A 128 15.72 -16.68 8.22
C LEU A 128 16.99 -17.27 7.58
N GLN A 129 17.89 -16.42 7.06
CA GLN A 129 19.12 -16.89 6.41
C GLN A 129 20.03 -17.68 7.35
N ARG A 130 20.17 -17.25 8.61
CA ARG A 130 20.92 -18.02 9.62
C ARG A 130 20.25 -19.34 9.98
N THR A 131 18.92 -19.35 10.09
CA THR A 131 18.14 -20.56 10.39
C THR A 131 18.25 -21.59 9.26
N LEU A 132 18.14 -21.14 8.00
CA LEU A 132 18.37 -22.01 6.83
C LEU A 132 19.79 -22.57 6.81
N LYS A 133 20.82 -21.72 7.00
CA LYS A 133 22.22 -22.17 7.07
C LYS A 133 22.45 -23.17 8.22
N SER A 134 21.83 -22.97 9.39
CA SER A 134 21.99 -23.84 10.57
C SER A 134 21.22 -25.16 10.51
N LEU A 135 20.20 -25.26 9.65
CA LEU A 135 19.38 -26.46 9.48
C LEU A 135 19.64 -27.17 8.14
N GLU A 136 20.72 -26.80 7.44
CA GLU A 136 21.10 -27.31 6.12
C GLU A 136 19.98 -27.16 5.06
N GLY A 137 19.24 -26.05 5.15
CA GLY A 137 18.09 -25.76 4.30
C GLY A 137 18.46 -25.33 2.88
N GLY A 138 17.58 -25.70 1.94
CA GLY A 138 17.65 -25.21 0.57
C GLY A 138 17.42 -23.69 0.48
N LYS A 139 17.86 -23.09 -0.63
CA LYS A 139 17.58 -21.67 -0.93
C LYS A 139 16.08 -21.45 -1.12
N VAL A 140 15.55 -20.41 -0.47
CA VAL A 140 14.16 -19.95 -0.66
C VAL A 140 14.15 -18.58 -1.32
N SER A 141 13.21 -18.33 -2.22
CA SER A 141 13.08 -17.03 -2.87
C SER A 141 12.39 -16.03 -1.93
N VAL A 142 12.97 -14.84 -1.73
CA VAL A 142 12.44 -13.82 -0.81
C VAL A 142 12.01 -12.56 -1.56
N GLY A 143 10.83 -12.03 -1.21
CA GLY A 143 10.36 -10.73 -1.64
C GLY A 143 10.07 -9.82 -0.45
N VAL A 144 10.52 -8.57 -0.51
CA VAL A 144 10.18 -7.53 0.47
C VAL A 144 9.31 -6.48 -0.22
N ILE A 145 8.09 -6.31 0.27
CA ILE A 145 7.08 -5.43 -0.34
C ILE A 145 6.60 -4.34 0.60
N THR A 146 6.27 -3.19 0.02
CA THR A 146 5.71 -2.05 0.75
C THR A 146 4.72 -1.27 -0.14
N PRO A 147 3.70 -0.60 0.43
CA PRO A 147 2.84 0.29 -0.35
C PRO A 147 3.54 1.59 -0.80
N TYR A 148 4.60 2.03 -0.09
CA TYR A 148 5.11 3.39 -0.22
C TYR A 148 6.46 3.47 -0.96
N LYS A 149 6.57 4.42 -1.90
CA LYS A 149 7.82 4.66 -2.65
C LYS A 149 8.96 5.19 -1.79
N LEU A 150 8.67 5.94 -0.72
CA LEU A 150 9.70 6.40 0.21
C LEU A 150 10.21 5.23 1.07
N GLN A 151 9.31 4.42 1.65
CA GLN A 151 9.71 3.17 2.32
C GLN A 151 10.49 2.21 1.42
N LEU A 152 10.17 2.11 0.13
CA LEU A 152 10.97 1.30 -0.81
C LEU A 152 12.44 1.77 -0.86
N LYS A 153 12.69 3.08 -0.81
CA LYS A 153 14.06 3.62 -0.73
C LYS A 153 14.69 3.30 0.63
N CYS A 154 13.96 3.47 1.73
CA CYS A 154 14.42 3.13 3.07
C CYS A 154 14.81 1.64 3.18
N LEU A 155 13.95 0.73 2.75
CA LEU A 155 14.23 -0.72 2.71
C LEU A 155 15.47 -1.03 1.89
N LYS A 156 15.60 -0.51 0.66
CA LYS A 156 16.80 -0.74 -0.16
C LYS A 156 18.08 -0.22 0.49
N MET A 157 18.01 0.88 1.24
CA MET A 157 19.13 1.45 1.98
C MET A 157 19.50 0.58 3.20
N GLU A 158 18.54 0.23 4.06
CA GLU A 158 18.84 -0.59 5.26
C GLU A 158 19.31 -2.01 4.86
N PHE A 159 18.72 -2.64 3.84
CA PHE A 159 19.21 -3.92 3.31
C PHE A 159 20.61 -3.79 2.68
N GLY A 160 20.87 -2.71 1.92
CA GLY A 160 22.17 -2.47 1.30
C GLY A 160 23.29 -2.10 2.29
N ASN A 161 22.94 -1.54 3.45
CA ASN A 161 23.87 -1.28 4.56
C ASN A 161 24.23 -2.56 5.34
N ALA A 162 23.35 -3.57 5.32
CA ALA A 162 23.46 -4.74 6.19
C ALA A 162 23.93 -6.01 5.46
N LEU A 163 23.79 -6.08 4.13
CA LEU A 163 24.09 -7.28 3.33
C LEU A 163 25.19 -7.04 2.30
N GLY A 164 25.89 -8.11 1.94
CA GLY A 164 26.80 -8.12 0.79
C GLY A 164 26.06 -7.95 -0.53
N GLN A 165 26.77 -7.46 -1.56
CA GLN A 165 26.19 -7.18 -2.89
C GLN A 165 25.53 -8.40 -3.53
N ASP A 166 26.04 -9.62 -3.30
CA ASP A 166 25.46 -10.83 -3.88
C ASP A 166 24.23 -11.32 -3.13
N GLU A 167 24.23 -11.27 -1.78
CA GLU A 167 23.02 -11.54 -0.99
C GLU A 167 21.89 -10.54 -1.31
N LEU A 168 22.22 -9.27 -1.57
CA LEU A 168 21.25 -8.25 -1.96
C LEU A 168 20.59 -8.52 -3.32
N LYS A 169 21.30 -9.17 -4.27
CA LYS A 169 20.76 -9.54 -5.60
C LYS A 169 19.72 -10.68 -5.51
N GLU A 170 19.81 -11.54 -4.49
CA GLU A 170 18.87 -12.64 -4.29
C GLU A 170 17.49 -12.17 -3.77
N ILE A 171 17.40 -10.94 -3.25
CA ILE A 171 16.19 -10.39 -2.62
C ILE A 171 15.46 -9.44 -3.57
N TYR A 172 14.17 -9.68 -3.78
CA TYR A 172 13.33 -8.77 -4.57
C TYR A 172 12.65 -7.71 -3.68
N ILE A 173 13.20 -6.50 -3.64
CA ILE A 173 12.63 -5.37 -2.87
C ILE A 173 11.89 -4.40 -3.80
N ASN A 174 10.56 -4.30 -3.69
CA ASN A 174 9.74 -3.41 -4.55
C ASN A 174 8.40 -2.96 -3.90
N THR A 175 7.64 -2.11 -4.60
CA THR A 175 6.26 -1.77 -4.19
C THR A 175 5.27 -2.91 -4.50
N VAL A 176 4.16 -2.98 -3.75
CA VAL A 176 3.05 -3.93 -4.00
C VAL A 176 2.56 -3.87 -5.46
N ASP A 177 2.37 -2.65 -5.98
CA ASP A 177 1.91 -2.40 -7.35
C ASP A 177 2.88 -3.00 -8.39
N ALA A 178 4.19 -2.82 -8.21
CA ALA A 178 5.21 -3.33 -9.11
C ALA A 178 5.49 -4.84 -8.93
N PHE A 179 5.11 -5.42 -7.78
CA PHE A 179 5.16 -6.87 -7.54
C PHE A 179 3.99 -7.61 -8.24
N GLN A 180 3.02 -6.91 -8.81
CA GLN A 180 1.82 -7.53 -9.40
C GLN A 180 2.16 -8.60 -10.46
N GLY A 181 1.73 -9.84 -10.20
CA GLY A 181 1.97 -10.98 -11.08
C GLY A 181 3.20 -11.82 -10.69
N GLN A 182 4.11 -11.27 -9.90
CA GLN A 182 5.20 -12.04 -9.29
C GLN A 182 4.76 -12.78 -8.03
N GLU A 183 5.61 -13.69 -7.56
CA GLU A 183 5.46 -14.52 -6.37
C GLU A 183 6.84 -14.90 -5.83
N ARG A 184 6.94 -15.18 -4.54
CA ARG A 184 8.15 -15.67 -3.86
C ARG A 184 7.74 -16.68 -2.80
N ASP A 185 8.68 -17.52 -2.36
CA ASP A 185 8.43 -18.48 -1.29
C ASP A 185 8.12 -17.74 0.02
N VAL A 186 8.93 -16.74 0.34
CA VAL A 186 8.77 -15.86 1.51
C VAL A 186 8.43 -14.45 1.06
N ILE A 187 7.43 -13.82 1.70
CA ILE A 187 7.11 -12.40 1.55
C ILE A 187 7.18 -11.70 2.91
N ILE A 188 7.92 -10.61 2.95
CA ILE A 188 8.03 -9.68 4.08
C ILE A 188 7.32 -8.38 3.68
N MET A 189 6.28 -7.95 4.41
CA MET A 189 5.46 -6.80 4.07
C MET A 189 5.49 -5.71 5.14
N SER A 190 6.11 -4.57 4.82
CA SER A 190 6.10 -3.36 5.66
C SER A 190 4.91 -2.45 5.32
N CYS A 191 4.03 -2.25 6.29
CA CYS A 191 2.80 -1.44 6.17
C CYS A 191 3.02 0.06 6.38
N VAL A 192 4.13 0.45 7.02
CA VAL A 192 4.63 1.82 7.28
C VAL A 192 3.80 2.65 8.27
N ARG A 193 2.48 2.54 8.22
CA ARG A 193 1.59 3.50 8.89
C ARG A 193 1.52 3.27 10.40
N ALA A 194 1.79 4.35 11.12
CA ALA A 194 1.82 4.44 12.57
C ALA A 194 1.06 5.65 13.14
N SER A 195 0.52 6.56 12.30
CA SER A 195 -0.22 7.73 12.77
C SER A 195 -1.74 7.52 12.86
N SER A 196 -2.40 8.44 13.57
CA SER A 196 -3.87 8.50 13.71
C SER A 196 -4.61 8.99 12.47
N HIS A 197 -3.93 9.55 11.47
CA HIS A 197 -4.56 10.28 10.36
C HIS A 197 -5.06 9.38 9.21
N GLY A 198 -5.59 8.19 9.56
CA GLY A 198 -6.11 7.19 8.63
C GLY A 198 -5.02 6.47 7.83
N VAL A 199 -5.23 5.19 7.48
CA VAL A 199 -4.17 4.35 6.88
C VAL A 199 -3.80 4.71 5.43
N GLY A 200 -4.55 5.58 4.75
CA GLY A 200 -4.17 6.13 3.44
C GLY A 200 -4.08 5.07 2.34
N PHE A 201 -2.99 5.05 1.56
CA PHE A 201 -2.77 4.09 0.46
C PHE A 201 -2.84 2.60 0.89
N VAL A 202 -2.64 2.31 2.18
CA VAL A 202 -2.80 0.96 2.77
C VAL A 202 -4.27 0.51 2.86
N ALA A 203 -5.24 1.44 2.80
CA ALA A 203 -6.68 1.13 2.85
C ALA A 203 -7.23 0.49 1.57
N ASP A 204 -6.42 0.35 0.52
CA ASP A 204 -6.88 -0.29 -0.71
C ASP A 204 -6.95 -1.81 -0.51
N ILE A 205 -8.17 -2.29 -0.26
CA ILE A 205 -8.55 -3.69 -0.13
C ILE A 205 -8.03 -4.58 -1.29
N ARG A 206 -7.89 -4.05 -2.51
CA ARG A 206 -7.36 -4.81 -3.66
C ARG A 206 -5.84 -4.94 -3.56
N ARG A 207 -5.13 -3.90 -3.11
CA ARG A 207 -3.68 -3.96 -2.83
C ARG A 207 -3.37 -4.88 -1.66
N MET A 208 -4.18 -4.86 -0.62
CA MET A 208 -4.10 -5.81 0.49
C MET A 208 -4.24 -7.27 0.00
N ASN A 209 -5.29 -7.59 -0.75
CA ASN A 209 -5.45 -8.93 -1.35
C ASN A 209 -4.31 -9.30 -2.31
N VAL A 210 -3.78 -8.36 -3.10
CA VAL A 210 -2.58 -8.61 -3.91
C VAL A 210 -1.41 -8.99 -3.01
N ALA A 211 -1.06 -8.15 -2.03
CA ALA A 211 0.10 -8.35 -1.15
C ALA A 211 0.03 -9.67 -0.36
N LEU A 212 -1.09 -9.94 0.31
CA LEU A 212 -1.27 -11.16 1.12
C LEU A 212 -1.24 -12.46 0.28
N THR A 213 -1.46 -12.37 -1.04
CA THR A 213 -1.45 -13.55 -1.94
C THR A 213 -0.17 -13.69 -2.76
N ARG A 214 0.91 -12.97 -2.41
CA ARG A 214 2.22 -13.05 -3.09
C ARG A 214 3.12 -14.19 -2.61
N ALA A 215 2.93 -14.65 -1.36
CA ALA A 215 3.72 -15.70 -0.74
C ALA A 215 3.26 -17.09 -1.17
N LYS A 216 4.20 -18.04 -1.27
CA LYS A 216 3.89 -19.47 -1.35
C LYS A 216 3.93 -20.13 0.02
N ARG A 217 5.01 -19.90 0.78
CA ARG A 217 5.38 -20.68 1.97
C ARG A 217 5.30 -19.85 3.26
N ALA A 218 5.81 -18.62 3.25
CA ALA A 218 5.75 -17.76 4.43
C ALA A 218 5.33 -16.33 4.09
N LEU A 219 4.41 -15.78 4.87
CA LEU A 219 3.97 -14.39 4.81
C LEU A 219 4.14 -13.73 6.18
N TRP A 220 5.02 -12.75 6.24
CA TRP A 220 5.29 -11.97 7.44
C TRP A 220 4.92 -10.52 7.19
N VAL A 221 3.96 -10.02 7.96
CA VAL A 221 3.44 -8.65 7.85
C VAL A 221 3.89 -7.88 9.08
N MET A 222 4.45 -6.68 8.90
CA MET A 222 4.83 -5.79 9.98
C MET A 222 4.20 -4.41 9.81
N GLY A 223 3.80 -3.83 10.94
CA GLY A 223 3.24 -2.49 11.03
C GLY A 223 2.74 -2.21 12.44
N ASN A 224 2.36 -0.96 12.70
CA ASN A 224 1.78 -0.59 13.98
C ASN A 224 0.31 -1.03 14.05
N ALA A 225 0.00 -2.04 14.87
CA ALA A 225 -1.34 -2.62 14.94
C ALA A 225 -2.38 -1.58 15.39
N SER A 226 -2.04 -0.71 16.34
CA SER A 226 -2.92 0.33 16.86
C SER A 226 -3.30 1.41 15.82
N ALA A 227 -2.41 1.69 14.86
CA ALA A 227 -2.71 2.55 13.71
C ALA A 227 -3.53 1.81 12.64
N LEU A 228 -3.17 0.56 12.35
CA LEU A 228 -3.81 -0.25 11.30
C LEU A 228 -5.24 -0.68 11.66
N MET A 229 -5.55 -0.95 12.92
CA MET A 229 -6.91 -1.26 13.39
C MET A 229 -7.94 -0.13 13.17
N LYS A 230 -7.51 1.06 12.72
CA LYS A 230 -8.40 2.17 12.33
C LYS A 230 -8.98 2.00 10.92
N CYS A 231 -8.61 0.95 10.21
CA CYS A 231 -9.17 0.53 8.92
C CYS A 231 -9.80 -0.85 9.09
N GLU A 232 -11.06 -0.99 8.67
CA GLU A 232 -11.87 -2.21 8.81
C GLU A 232 -11.15 -3.46 8.28
N ASP A 233 -10.61 -3.39 7.06
CA ASP A 233 -9.89 -4.51 6.43
C ASP A 233 -8.68 -4.98 7.25
N TRP A 234 -7.92 -4.03 7.79
CA TRP A 234 -6.72 -4.32 8.59
C TRP A 234 -7.05 -4.72 10.02
N ALA A 235 -8.11 -4.16 10.60
CA ALA A 235 -8.67 -4.62 11.87
C ALA A 235 -9.13 -6.08 11.78
N ALA A 236 -9.76 -6.47 10.68
CA ALA A 236 -10.14 -7.86 10.42
C ALA A 236 -8.91 -8.78 10.34
N LEU A 237 -7.85 -8.38 9.60
CA LEU A 237 -6.60 -9.16 9.51
C LEU A 237 -5.91 -9.32 10.86
N ILE A 238 -5.82 -8.24 11.66
CA ILE A 238 -5.14 -8.26 12.96
C ILE A 238 -5.94 -9.08 13.99
N THR A 239 -7.26 -8.94 14.00
CA THR A 239 -8.15 -9.74 14.86
C THR A 239 -8.05 -11.22 14.51
N ASP A 240 -8.00 -11.54 13.22
CA ASP A 240 -7.80 -12.89 12.72
C ASP A 240 -6.42 -13.47 13.09
N ALA A 241 -5.35 -12.68 12.96
CA ALA A 241 -4.01 -13.08 13.37
C ALA A 241 -3.95 -13.39 14.87
N ARG A 242 -4.60 -12.58 15.72
CA ARG A 242 -4.72 -12.86 17.16
C ARG A 242 -5.51 -14.14 17.44
N ALA A 243 -6.67 -14.32 16.80
CA ALA A 243 -7.51 -15.50 16.98
C ALA A 243 -6.82 -16.81 16.56
N ARG A 244 -5.86 -16.75 15.63
CA ARG A 244 -5.07 -17.91 15.16
C ARG A 244 -3.70 -18.06 15.82
N ASN A 245 -3.38 -17.27 16.87
CA ASN A 245 -2.07 -17.22 17.52
C ASN A 245 -0.90 -16.92 16.55
N CYS A 246 -1.19 -16.11 15.51
CA CYS A 246 -0.24 -15.62 14.50
C CYS A 246 0.15 -14.15 14.72
N PHE A 247 -0.22 -13.54 15.85
CA PHE A 247 0.13 -12.16 16.21
C PHE A 247 1.31 -12.17 17.19
N VAL A 248 2.35 -11.39 16.88
CA VAL A 248 3.63 -11.34 17.61
C VAL A 248 3.90 -9.91 18.05
N GLU A 249 4.05 -9.71 19.36
CA GLU A 249 4.48 -8.44 19.96
C GLU A 249 6.01 -8.39 20.01
N MET A 250 6.62 -7.22 19.80
CA MET A 250 8.08 -7.09 19.76
C MET A 250 8.75 -7.49 21.09
N GLU A 251 8.04 -7.30 22.19
CA GLU A 251 8.42 -7.66 23.56
C GLU A 251 8.44 -9.19 23.78
N SER A 252 7.74 -9.96 22.93
CA SER A 252 7.68 -11.43 22.98
C SER A 252 8.79 -12.12 22.19
N LEU A 253 9.57 -11.37 21.40
CA LEU A 253 10.66 -11.92 20.59
C LEU A 253 11.85 -12.36 21.47
N PRO A 254 12.61 -13.39 21.05
CA PRO A 254 13.87 -13.76 21.69
C PRO A 254 14.83 -12.56 21.76
N LYS A 255 15.53 -12.38 22.89
CA LYS A 255 16.47 -11.26 23.10
C LYS A 255 17.62 -11.23 22.08
N ASP A 256 17.96 -12.38 21.51
CA ASP A 256 19.00 -12.56 20.50
C ASP A 256 18.47 -12.39 19.05
N PHE A 257 17.19 -12.03 18.90
CA PHE A 257 16.61 -11.72 17.60
C PHE A 257 17.30 -10.45 17.02
N PRO A 258 17.78 -10.50 15.76
CA PRO A 258 18.70 -9.50 15.24
C PRO A 258 17.99 -8.22 14.78
N VAL A 259 17.39 -7.46 15.69
CA VAL A 259 16.95 -6.10 15.33
C VAL A 259 18.20 -5.22 15.17
N PRO A 260 18.48 -4.66 13.97
CA PRO A 260 19.61 -3.74 13.79
C PRO A 260 19.49 -2.57 14.75
N LYS A 261 20.44 -2.44 15.69
CA LYS A 261 20.42 -1.38 16.69
C LYS A 261 20.46 -0.02 15.99
N VAL A 262 19.58 0.88 16.40
CA VAL A 262 19.57 2.28 15.94
C VAL A 262 20.98 2.85 16.15
N PRO A 263 21.65 3.39 15.12
CA PRO A 263 22.86 4.16 15.31
C PRO A 263 22.52 5.34 16.21
N SER A 264 23.06 5.36 17.42
CA SER A 264 22.88 6.46 18.35
C SER A 264 23.64 7.67 17.82
N PHE A 265 23.00 8.46 16.96
CA PHE A 265 23.47 9.81 16.65
C PHE A 265 23.47 10.60 17.95
N MET A 266 24.65 10.70 18.57
CA MET A 266 24.86 11.54 19.74
C MET A 266 24.59 12.99 19.33
N THR A 267 23.41 13.48 19.64
CA THR A 267 23.12 14.91 19.70
C THR A 267 24.01 15.49 20.80
N LYS A 268 25.18 16.02 20.41
CA LYS A 268 26.00 16.82 21.32
C LYS A 268 25.15 17.99 21.79
N ALA A 269 24.71 17.94 23.04
CA ALA A 269 24.06 19.07 23.68
C ALA A 269 25.04 20.27 23.68
N PRO A 270 24.55 21.50 23.45
CA PRO A 270 25.40 22.68 23.56
C PRO A 270 25.86 22.84 25.02
N ASN A 271 27.18 22.93 25.21
CA ASN A 271 27.82 23.03 26.52
C ASN A 271 27.44 24.36 27.22
N PRO A 272 26.86 24.34 28.44
CA PRO A 272 26.62 25.56 29.21
C PRO A 272 27.86 25.93 30.04
N ARG A 273 28.76 26.74 29.47
CA ARG A 273 29.82 27.47 30.20
C ARG A 273 30.03 28.83 29.54
N GLY A 274 29.89 29.97 30.21
CA GLY A 274 29.43 30.20 31.58
C GLY A 274 29.21 31.70 31.85
N PHE A 275 28.59 32.03 32.98
CA PHE A 275 28.44 33.41 33.44
C PHE A 275 29.79 34.06 33.77
N ARG A 276 30.09 35.24 33.20
CA ARG A 276 30.79 36.34 33.89
C ARG A 276 30.31 37.71 33.36
N THR A 277 30.33 38.69 34.27
CA THR A 277 29.75 40.03 34.16
C THR A 277 30.81 41.12 34.02
N GLY A 278 30.52 42.21 33.30
CA GLY A 278 31.30 43.46 33.32
C GLY A 278 31.12 44.32 32.06
N GLY A 279 30.69 45.59 32.19
CA GLY A 279 30.64 46.59 31.10
C GLY A 279 31.85 47.55 31.17
N PRO A 280 31.76 48.85 30.74
CA PRO A 280 30.67 49.51 29.98
C PRO A 280 31.13 50.47 28.83
N ARG A 281 30.21 50.83 27.90
CA ARG A 281 30.28 51.94 26.90
C ARG A 281 31.41 51.78 25.83
N THR A 282 31.42 52.47 24.67
CA THR A 282 30.80 53.73 24.17
C THR A 282 30.22 53.62 22.75
N ARG A 283 29.42 54.62 22.33
CA ARG A 283 29.07 54.87 20.91
C ARG A 283 30.16 55.73 20.24
N SER A 284 30.35 55.57 18.94
CA SER A 284 30.82 56.65 18.04
C SER A 284 30.02 56.63 16.73
N ILE A 285 29.88 57.82 16.15
CA ILE A 285 29.20 58.15 14.89
C ILE A 285 30.29 58.25 13.81
N ASP A 286 30.01 57.88 12.55
CA ASP A 286 30.22 58.79 11.40
C ASP A 286 29.66 58.31 10.06
N MET A 287 29.52 59.26 9.12
CA MET A 287 28.85 59.17 7.81
C MET A 287 29.81 59.10 6.60
N HIS A 288 29.22 58.95 5.40
CA HIS A 288 29.78 59.22 4.06
C HIS A 288 30.75 58.15 3.48
N SER A 289 30.88 57.91 2.17
CA SER A 289 30.29 58.57 0.96
C SER A 289 30.26 57.66 -0.30
N GLU A 290 29.60 58.17 -1.35
CA GLU A 290 29.29 57.65 -2.70
C GLU A 290 30.47 57.24 -3.67
N PRO A 291 30.20 56.72 -4.90
CA PRO A 291 31.09 55.80 -5.63
C PRO A 291 31.63 56.25 -7.03
N ARG A 292 32.28 55.30 -7.77
CA ARG A 292 32.65 55.27 -9.23
C ARG A 292 33.88 56.12 -9.64
N PRO A 293 34.44 56.06 -10.90
CA PRO A 293 33.96 55.45 -12.16
C PRO A 293 34.99 54.66 -13.04
N GLY A 294 34.57 54.21 -14.25
CA GLY A 294 35.46 53.73 -15.34
C GLY A 294 34.77 52.96 -16.48
N THR A 295 34.37 53.66 -17.57
CA THR A 295 33.77 53.11 -18.83
C THR A 295 34.67 53.45 -20.06
N PRO A 296 34.45 52.96 -21.30
CA PRO A 296 33.39 53.42 -22.25
C PRO A 296 32.55 52.26 -22.86
N SER A 297 31.29 52.43 -23.34
CA SER A 297 30.75 53.26 -24.45
C SER A 297 31.16 52.71 -25.84
N GLU A 298 30.26 52.45 -26.81
CA GLU A 298 29.33 53.36 -27.52
C GLU A 298 27.96 52.68 -27.86
N ASP A 299 26.81 53.33 -27.61
CA ASP A 299 25.90 54.05 -28.55
C ASP A 299 25.02 53.17 -29.48
N LYS A 300 23.74 53.46 -29.79
CA LYS A 300 22.77 54.49 -29.33
C LYS A 300 21.33 54.07 -29.73
N GLU A 301 20.32 54.53 -28.96
CA GLU A 301 18.98 55.07 -29.34
C GLU A 301 18.17 54.51 -30.56
N LYS A 302 16.82 54.56 -30.63
CA LYS A 302 15.80 55.33 -29.89
C LYS A 302 14.39 54.70 -29.98
N LEU A 303 13.48 55.28 -29.21
CA LEU A 303 12.05 54.95 -29.04
C LEU A 303 11.16 55.39 -30.23
N SER A 304 10.06 54.69 -30.54
CA SER A 304 8.67 55.23 -30.57
C SER A 304 7.62 54.35 -31.30
N THR A 305 6.36 54.59 -30.94
CA THR A 305 5.11 53.98 -31.40
C THR A 305 4.69 54.37 -32.83
N THR A 306 3.85 53.55 -33.52
CA THR A 306 2.46 53.90 -33.93
C THR A 306 1.86 52.92 -34.97
N THR A 307 0.64 52.43 -34.66
CA THR A 307 -0.48 51.97 -35.52
C THR A 307 -0.28 51.49 -36.98
N PHE A 308 -0.89 50.33 -37.30
CA PHE A 308 -1.64 50.16 -38.56
C PHE A 308 -2.96 49.38 -38.33
N SER A 309 -3.98 49.72 -39.13
CA SER A 309 -5.39 49.30 -38.97
C SER A 309 -5.95 48.62 -40.23
N ARG A 310 -7.22 48.15 -40.15
CA ARG A 310 -8.12 47.64 -41.23
C ARG A 310 -7.93 46.15 -41.63
N ASN A 311 -8.98 45.40 -41.99
CA ASN A 311 -10.44 45.62 -41.93
C ASN A 311 -11.23 44.28 -41.98
N ARG A 312 -12.50 44.32 -41.52
CA ARG A 312 -13.75 43.72 -42.08
C ARG A 312 -13.64 42.54 -43.10
N LYS A 313 -14.56 41.55 -43.12
CA LYS A 313 -16.02 41.63 -42.86
C LYS A 313 -16.66 40.24 -42.64
N PHE A 314 -17.87 40.23 -42.06
CA PHE A 314 -18.78 39.09 -41.89
C PHE A 314 -19.39 38.57 -43.21
N LEU A 315 -19.89 37.33 -43.17
CA LEU A 315 -21.22 36.98 -43.69
C LEU A 315 -21.97 36.05 -42.69
N ARG A 316 -23.25 36.36 -42.45
CA ARG A 316 -24.31 35.41 -42.01
C ARG A 316 -24.83 34.67 -43.27
N GLU A 317 -25.77 33.73 -43.29
CA GLU A 317 -26.84 33.24 -42.39
C GLU A 317 -26.94 31.69 -42.64
N ASP A 318 -27.71 30.84 -41.95
CA ASP A 318 -29.16 30.89 -41.69
C ASP A 318 -29.57 29.99 -40.51
N SER A 319 -30.79 30.22 -40.02
CA SER A 319 -31.44 29.55 -38.87
C SER A 319 -32.54 28.58 -39.29
N VAL A 320 -32.78 27.53 -38.49
CA VAL A 320 -34.12 26.92 -38.32
C VAL A 320 -34.33 26.61 -36.84
N ASP A 321 -35.31 27.26 -36.22
CA ASP A 321 -35.90 26.85 -34.94
C ASP A 321 -36.90 25.71 -35.17
N ASP A 322 -37.03 24.82 -34.18
CA ASP A 322 -38.37 24.36 -33.78
C ASP A 322 -38.42 24.14 -32.26
N SER A 323 -39.61 24.36 -31.70
CA SER A 323 -39.86 24.53 -30.28
C SER A 323 -40.84 23.48 -29.76
N GLY A 324 -40.56 22.92 -28.58
CA GLY A 324 -41.42 21.89 -27.98
C GLY A 324 -41.38 21.90 -26.46
N GLN A 325 -42.19 22.74 -25.82
CA GLN A 325 -42.51 22.58 -24.39
C GLN A 325 -43.73 21.67 -24.22
N SER A 326 -43.49 20.53 -23.59
CA SER A 326 -44.45 19.80 -22.73
C SER A 326 -43.61 18.98 -21.74
N GLY A 327 -43.95 18.83 -20.46
CA GLY A 327 -45.21 19.14 -19.82
C GLY A 327 -46.02 17.88 -19.58
N ASP A 328 -45.53 16.98 -18.72
CA ASP A 328 -46.43 16.10 -17.97
C ASP A 328 -45.85 15.52 -16.66
N ARG A 329 -46.73 15.37 -15.67
CA ARG A 329 -46.49 14.75 -14.36
C ARG A 329 -47.37 13.51 -14.22
N TYR A 330 -46.81 12.30 -14.30
CA TYR A 330 -47.38 11.05 -13.79
C TYR A 330 -46.24 10.03 -13.62
N GLY A 331 -46.21 9.13 -12.63
CA GLY A 331 -47.10 8.93 -11.48
C GLY A 331 -46.51 7.86 -10.56
N ASP A 332 -46.87 7.89 -9.27
CA ASP A 332 -46.40 6.91 -8.28
C ASP A 332 -46.96 5.49 -8.50
N GLY A 333 -46.21 4.50 -8.00
CA GLY A 333 -46.79 3.31 -7.38
C GLY A 333 -46.88 2.05 -8.24
N TRP A 334 -46.10 1.03 -7.85
CA TRP A 334 -46.64 -0.32 -7.71
C TRP A 334 -46.13 -0.97 -6.41
N GLN A 335 -47.08 -1.27 -5.53
CA GLN A 335 -46.85 -1.98 -4.27
C GLN A 335 -47.03 -3.49 -4.45
N HIS A 336 -46.28 -4.24 -3.64
CA HIS A 336 -46.69 -5.51 -3.01
C HIS A 336 -46.96 -6.74 -3.90
N GLY A 337 -46.04 -7.70 -3.83
CA GLY A 337 -46.27 -9.11 -4.14
C GLY A 337 -46.02 -9.99 -2.91
N ILE A 338 -47.08 -10.32 -2.16
CA ILE A 338 -47.02 -11.17 -0.97
C ILE A 338 -46.94 -12.65 -1.40
N GLN A 339 -46.01 -13.44 -0.86
CA GLN A 339 -46.15 -14.90 -0.83
C GLN A 339 -45.86 -15.50 0.56
N ARG A 340 -46.97 -15.65 1.29
CA ARG A 340 -47.30 -16.57 2.40
C ARG A 340 -46.16 -17.31 3.11
N ARG A 341 -46.04 -17.02 4.41
CA ARG A 341 -45.63 -18.00 5.43
C ARG A 341 -46.58 -19.20 5.43
N GLN A 342 -46.05 -20.40 5.66
CA GLN A 342 -46.75 -21.46 6.40
C GLN A 342 -45.96 -21.75 7.68
N CYS A 343 -46.67 -21.99 8.77
CA CYS A 343 -46.17 -22.41 10.07
C CYS A 343 -47.27 -23.24 10.77
N PHE A 344 -46.89 -23.95 11.84
CA PHE A 344 -47.62 -25.02 12.57
C PHE A 344 -47.45 -26.42 11.95
N GLY A 345 -47.22 -27.50 12.71
CA GLY A 345 -47.35 -27.69 14.17
C GLY A 345 -46.08 -28.11 14.95
N ARG A 346 -46.29 -28.54 16.20
CA ARG A 346 -45.31 -28.66 17.32
C ARG A 346 -44.83 -30.13 17.60
N PRO A 347 -43.86 -30.35 18.51
CA PRO A 347 -43.08 -31.60 18.59
C PRO A 347 -43.43 -32.58 19.74
N PHE A 348 -43.12 -33.87 19.53
CA PHE A 348 -42.77 -34.95 20.48
C PHE A 348 -42.01 -36.05 19.67
N GLY A 349 -41.17 -36.96 20.20
CA GLY A 349 -40.54 -37.07 21.52
C GLY A 349 -40.10 -38.52 21.85
N ARG A 350 -38.90 -38.72 22.45
CA ARG A 350 -38.20 -40.02 22.80
C ARG A 350 -37.46 -40.67 21.62
N ARG A 351 -36.20 -41.16 21.76
CA ARG A 351 -35.71 -42.38 22.47
C ARG A 351 -36.42 -43.65 21.97
N ASP A 352 -35.73 -44.73 21.58
CA ASP A 352 -34.30 -45.09 21.78
C ASP A 352 -33.47 -45.20 20.50
#